data_AF-G9QV89-F1
#
_entry.id   AF-G9QV89-F1
#
_cell.length_a   1.000
_cell.length_b   1.000
_cell.length_c   1.000
_cell.angle_alpha   90.00
_cell.angle_beta   90.00
_cell.angle_gamma   90.00
#
_symmetry.space_group_name_H-M   'P 1'
#
loop_
_entity.id
_entity.type
_entity.pdbx_description
1 polymer ?
#
loop_
_entity_poly.entity_id
_entity_poly.type
_entity_poly.pdbx_seq_one_letter_code
_entity_poly.pdbx_strand_id
1 'polypeptide(L)'
;MQADELKGIDLSDLDELEKERLAMGQKAFKMIVYGFLGIIVASGFLASLHLGNLFFFLLIGGVFYLGKTINGLKNELIAKFKQKVVGVIVKNYGLNFSANGGLSLDDFYKIYDADINRHYAEDMIYGQIDETQFKLCDFYAAKEVKGEKSTTTTVKFQGILLKAEFKKELNATIYVCDKKRTSDLISEGELATMDNPKFNELFKTYTTDQIAARYALTPKLMENLTALRTKFNAPLSAVFLKNEIFIAIDLRKDSFEPDLKKPINSNESVQNYIAGVSDFVEIVRDLELNKNIWKS
;
A
#
# COMPACT_ATOMS: atom_id res chain seq x y z
N MET A 1 -20.97 -7.05 7.87
CA MET A 1 -20.86 -7.66 6.54
C MET A 1 -21.32 -9.10 6.61
N GLN A 2 -22.20 -9.50 5.68
CA GLN A 2 -22.68 -10.88 5.59
C GLN A 2 -21.56 -11.78 5.04
N ALA A 3 -21.61 -13.07 5.36
CA ALA A 3 -20.66 -14.12 4.97
C ALA A 3 -20.44 -14.29 3.44
N ASP A 4 -21.05 -13.44 2.62
CA ASP A 4 -21.08 -13.52 1.16
C ASP A 4 -19.86 -12.83 0.49
N GLU A 5 -19.14 -11.95 1.19
CA GLU A 5 -17.87 -11.33 0.70
C GLU A 5 -16.65 -12.24 0.84
N LEU A 6 -16.77 -13.36 1.58
CA LEU A 6 -15.74 -14.40 1.65
C LEU A 6 -15.83 -15.39 0.47
N LYS A 7 -16.74 -15.18 -0.49
CA LYS A 7 -16.94 -16.07 -1.65
C LYS A 7 -15.62 -16.30 -2.39
N GLY A 8 -15.00 -17.45 -2.10
CA GLY A 8 -13.79 -17.97 -2.75
C GLY A 8 -12.56 -18.10 -1.85
N ILE A 9 -12.52 -17.49 -0.64
CA ILE A 9 -11.45 -17.76 0.33
C ILE A 9 -11.79 -19.06 1.07
N ASP A 10 -10.94 -20.08 0.93
CA ASP A 10 -11.07 -21.30 1.71
C ASP A 10 -10.65 -21.02 3.16
N LEU A 11 -11.59 -21.17 4.11
CA LEU A 11 -11.30 -21.02 5.53
C LEU A 11 -10.19 -21.99 5.99
N SER A 12 -10.05 -23.13 5.31
CA SER A 12 -8.97 -24.08 5.59
C SER A 12 -7.58 -23.54 5.20
N ASP A 13 -7.47 -22.69 4.18
CA ASP A 13 -6.22 -22.01 3.82
C ASP A 13 -5.82 -20.99 4.89
N LEU A 14 -6.79 -20.28 5.47
CA LEU A 14 -6.54 -19.35 6.59
C LEU A 14 -6.07 -20.10 7.85
N ASP A 15 -6.65 -21.26 8.14
CA ASP A 15 -6.23 -22.11 9.25
C ASP A 15 -4.84 -22.71 9.03
N GLU A 16 -4.50 -23.07 7.79
CA GLU A 16 -3.15 -23.53 7.43
C GLU A 16 -2.11 -22.42 7.63
N LEU A 17 -2.41 -21.21 7.15
CA LEU A 17 -1.55 -20.03 7.36
C LEU A 17 -1.36 -19.70 8.84
N GLU A 18 -2.41 -19.83 9.66
CA GLU A 18 -2.29 -19.62 11.11
C GLU A 18 -1.40 -20.69 11.77
N LYS A 19 -1.54 -21.96 11.37
CA LYS A 19 -0.63 -23.03 11.83
C LYS A 19 0.82 -22.74 11.45
N GLU A 20 1.06 -22.27 10.23
CA GLU A 20 2.39 -21.87 9.79
C GLU A 20 2.94 -20.67 10.57
N ARG A 21 2.10 -19.66 10.87
CA ARG A 21 2.47 -18.50 11.71
C ARG A 21 2.89 -18.93 13.11
N LEU A 22 2.11 -19.81 13.75
CA LEU A 22 2.43 -20.34 15.07
C LEU A 22 3.71 -21.19 15.05
N ALA A 23 3.87 -22.05 14.04
CA ALA A 23 5.08 -22.86 13.86
C ALA A 23 6.32 -21.99 13.61
N MET A 24 6.19 -20.91 12.83
CA MET A 24 7.24 -19.91 12.63
C MET A 24 7.61 -19.22 13.94
N GLY A 25 6.62 -18.80 14.73
CA GLY A 25 6.84 -18.23 16.06
C GLY A 25 7.60 -19.18 17.00
N GLN A 26 7.21 -20.46 17.03
CA GLN A 26 7.89 -21.49 17.80
C GLN A 26 9.32 -21.76 17.31
N LYS A 27 9.54 -21.82 15.99
CA LYS A 27 10.88 -21.96 15.40
C LYS A 27 11.77 -20.77 15.78
N ALA A 28 11.27 -19.54 15.64
CA ALA A 28 11.99 -18.33 16.03
C ALA A 28 12.36 -18.34 17.52
N PHE A 29 11.41 -18.69 18.39
CA PHE A 29 11.66 -18.81 19.83
C PHE A 29 12.75 -19.84 20.15
N LYS A 30 12.66 -21.05 19.57
CA LYS A 30 13.69 -22.09 19.73
C LYS A 30 15.07 -21.62 19.26
N MET A 31 15.16 -20.94 18.11
CA MET A 31 16.41 -20.39 17.62
C MET A 31 17.02 -19.35 18.57
N ILE A 32 16.19 -18.48 19.15
CA ILE A 32 16.65 -17.50 20.16
C ILE A 32 17.17 -18.21 21.41
N VAL A 33 16.42 -19.19 21.93
CA VAL A 33 16.81 -19.95 23.14
C VAL A 33 18.11 -20.72 22.91
N TYR A 34 18.22 -21.47 21.81
CA TYR A 34 19.44 -22.23 21.50
C TYR A 34 20.61 -21.31 21.15
N GLY A 35 20.36 -20.17 20.49
CA GLY A 35 21.36 -19.16 20.25
C GLY A 35 21.92 -18.59 21.55
N PHE A 36 21.05 -18.25 22.50
CA PHE A 36 21.46 -17.76 23.82
C PHE A 36 22.24 -18.81 24.63
N LEU A 37 21.78 -20.07 24.61
CA LEU A 37 22.48 -21.18 25.26
C LEU A 37 23.87 -21.40 24.64
N GLY A 38 23.98 -21.34 23.31
CA GLY A 38 25.24 -21.43 22.59
C GLY A 38 26.19 -20.29 22.94
N ILE A 39 25.68 -19.06 23.10
CA ILE A 39 26.47 -17.91 23.56
C ILE A 39 27.03 -18.17 24.96
N ILE A 40 26.24 -18.66 25.91
CA ILE A 40 26.71 -18.97 27.27
C ILE A 40 27.87 -19.98 27.25
N VAL A 41 27.72 -21.06 26.49
CA VAL A 41 28.74 -22.11 26.37
C VAL A 41 30.01 -21.57 25.71
N ALA A 42 29.86 -20.83 24.60
CA ALA A 42 30.99 -20.23 23.88
C ALA A 42 31.75 -19.20 24.74
N SER A 43 31.04 -18.39 25.53
CA SER A 43 31.64 -17.45 26.50
C SER A 43 32.52 -18.17 27.51
N GLY A 44 32.02 -19.24 28.13
CA GLY A 44 32.76 -20.01 29.12
C GLY A 44 34.03 -20.64 28.53
N PHE A 45 33.93 -21.17 27.31
CA PHE A 45 35.07 -21.75 26.60
C PHE A 45 36.12 -20.68 26.21
N LEU A 46 35.70 -19.55 25.66
CA LEU A 46 36.61 -18.46 25.28
C LEU A 46 37.31 -17.82 26.50
N ALA A 47 36.61 -17.72 27.63
CA ALA A 47 37.20 -17.29 28.89
C ALA A 47 38.30 -18.24 29.36
N SER A 48 38.10 -19.56 29.25
CA SER A 48 39.13 -20.56 29.55
C SER A 48 40.40 -20.38 28.71
N LEU A 49 40.28 -19.85 27.49
CA LEU A 49 41.39 -19.63 26.57
C LEU A 49 41.98 -18.21 26.63
N HIS A 50 41.49 -17.33 27.53
CA HIS A 50 41.88 -15.92 27.60
C HIS A 50 41.63 -15.13 26.30
N LEU A 51 40.67 -15.58 25.48
CA LEU A 51 40.31 -15.00 24.18
C LEU A 51 39.05 -14.11 24.25
N GLY A 52 38.83 -13.43 25.38
CA GLY A 52 37.58 -12.70 25.66
C GLY A 52 37.17 -11.66 24.59
N ASN A 53 38.13 -11.07 23.88
CA ASN A 53 37.83 -10.06 22.84
C ASN A 53 37.17 -10.65 21.58
N LEU A 54 37.38 -11.94 21.28
CA LEU A 54 36.75 -12.63 20.14
C LEU A 54 35.24 -12.87 20.35
N PHE A 55 34.79 -12.82 21.60
CA PHE A 55 33.39 -12.98 21.97
C PHE A 55 32.47 -11.96 21.29
N PHE A 56 32.91 -10.70 21.21
CA PHE A 56 32.09 -9.63 20.62
C PHE A 56 31.81 -9.86 19.14
N PHE A 57 32.78 -10.34 18.38
CA PHE A 57 32.59 -10.66 16.95
C PHE A 57 31.62 -11.83 16.75
N LEU A 58 31.71 -12.87 17.59
CA LEU A 58 30.80 -14.01 17.55
C LEU A 58 29.37 -13.60 17.94
N LEU A 59 29.23 -12.71 18.93
CA LEU A 59 27.92 -12.19 19.35
C LEU A 59 27.28 -11.37 18.23
N ILE A 60 28.01 -10.44 17.62
CA ILE A 60 27.51 -9.62 16.52
C ILE A 60 27.14 -10.50 15.32
N GLY A 61 27.99 -11.46 14.95
CA GLY A 61 27.73 -12.40 13.86
C GLY A 61 26.52 -13.29 14.12
N GLY A 62 26.39 -13.80 15.35
CA GLY A 62 25.26 -14.64 15.77
C GLY A 62 23.93 -13.87 15.76
N VAL A 63 23.91 -12.65 16.30
CA VAL A 63 22.73 -11.77 16.27
C VAL A 63 22.33 -11.44 14.83
N PHE A 64 23.29 -11.09 13.98
CA PHE A 64 23.03 -10.81 12.57
C PHE A 64 22.46 -12.02 11.82
N TYR A 65 23.05 -13.21 12.01
CA TYR A 65 22.58 -14.46 11.41
C TYR A 65 21.16 -14.83 11.87
N LEU A 66 20.89 -14.76 13.18
CA LEU A 66 19.56 -15.01 13.74
C LEU A 66 18.53 -14.02 13.18
N GLY A 67 18.86 -12.72 13.14
CA GLY A 67 18.00 -11.69 12.57
C GLY A 67 17.66 -11.95 11.11
N LYS A 68 18.67 -12.28 10.28
CA LYS A 68 18.47 -12.63 8.87
C LYS A 68 17.57 -13.86 8.70
N THR A 69 17.77 -14.89 9.51
CA THR A 69 16.99 -16.14 9.44
C THR A 69 15.53 -15.92 9.84
N ILE A 70 15.28 -15.18 10.93
CA ILE A 70 13.92 -14.86 11.39
C ILE A 70 13.19 -14.00 10.35
N ASN A 71 13.87 -13.02 9.74
CA ASN A 71 13.28 -12.23 8.67
C ASN A 71 12.95 -13.07 7.43
N GLY A 72 13.79 -14.05 7.07
CA GLY A 72 13.49 -15.00 5.99
C GLY A 72 12.20 -15.79 6.23
N LEU A 73 11.99 -16.29 7.45
CA LEU A 73 10.75 -17.00 7.82
C LEU A 73 9.50 -16.11 7.73
N LYS A 74 9.61 -14.84 8.13
CA LYS A 74 8.51 -13.88 8.00
C LYS A 74 8.17 -13.63 6.53
N ASN A 75 9.17 -13.37 5.70
CA ASN A 75 8.98 -13.09 4.28
C ASN A 75 8.35 -14.30 3.55
N GLU A 76 8.72 -15.53 3.90
CA GLU A 76 8.11 -16.74 3.35
C GLU A 76 6.60 -16.81 3.68
N LEU A 77 6.22 -16.53 4.94
CA LEU A 77 4.82 -16.53 5.36
C LEU A 77 4.02 -15.42 4.68
N ILE A 78 4.60 -14.22 4.54
CA ILE A 78 3.98 -13.10 3.83
C ILE A 78 3.76 -13.46 2.36
N ALA A 79 4.75 -14.06 1.69
CA ALA A 79 4.62 -14.50 0.30
C ALA A 79 3.49 -15.52 0.12
N LYS A 80 3.37 -16.50 1.03
CA LYS A 80 2.27 -17.47 1.02
C LYS A 80 0.92 -16.81 1.28
N PHE A 81 0.85 -15.85 2.19
CA PHE A 81 -0.36 -15.06 2.44
C PHE A 81 -0.79 -14.30 1.17
N LYS A 82 0.13 -13.59 0.52
CA LYS A 82 -0.13 -12.87 -0.74
C LYS A 82 -0.63 -13.84 -1.83
N GLN A 83 -0.07 -15.05 -1.92
CA GLN A 83 -0.51 -16.04 -2.89
C GLN A 83 -1.91 -16.62 -2.59
N LYS A 84 -2.14 -17.07 -1.35
CA LYS A 84 -3.35 -17.82 -0.96
C LYS A 84 -4.55 -16.93 -0.67
N VAL A 85 -4.33 -15.70 -0.19
CA VAL A 85 -5.41 -14.79 0.22
C VAL A 85 -5.62 -13.73 -0.84
N VAL A 86 -4.59 -12.92 -1.11
CA VAL A 86 -4.72 -11.78 -2.04
C VAL A 86 -5.04 -12.25 -3.46
N GLY A 87 -4.25 -13.18 -3.99
CA GLY A 87 -4.45 -13.69 -5.34
C GLY A 87 -5.84 -14.30 -5.57
N VAL A 88 -6.43 -14.93 -4.53
CA VAL A 88 -7.76 -15.54 -4.61
C VAL A 88 -8.86 -14.48 -4.55
N ILE A 89 -8.78 -13.54 -3.60
CA ILE A 89 -9.73 -12.42 -3.50
C ILE A 89 -9.77 -11.66 -4.82
N VAL A 90 -8.60 -11.28 -5.33
CA VAL A 90 -8.47 -10.48 -6.55
C VAL A 90 -9.08 -11.23 -7.75
N LYS A 91 -8.83 -12.54 -7.86
CA LYS A 91 -9.44 -13.37 -8.92
C LYS A 91 -10.96 -13.46 -8.83
N ASN A 92 -11.55 -13.43 -7.64
CA ASN A 92 -13.02 -13.47 -7.48
C ASN A 92 -13.70 -12.22 -8.05
N TYR A 93 -12.97 -11.09 -8.11
CA TYR A 93 -13.42 -9.88 -8.80
C TYR A 93 -13.08 -9.87 -10.31
N GLY A 94 -12.55 -10.96 -10.87
CA GLY A 94 -12.11 -11.04 -12.27
C GLY A 94 -10.82 -10.26 -12.55
N LEU A 95 -10.04 -9.94 -11.51
CA LEU A 95 -8.84 -9.13 -11.59
C LEU A 95 -7.58 -10.01 -11.52
N ASN A 96 -6.44 -9.39 -11.80
CA ASN A 96 -5.13 -10.01 -11.76
C ASN A 96 -4.28 -9.42 -10.63
N PHE A 97 -3.39 -10.25 -10.07
CA PHE A 97 -2.46 -9.87 -9.01
C PHE A 97 -1.03 -10.18 -9.42
N SER A 98 -0.10 -9.28 -9.12
CA SER A 98 1.33 -9.44 -9.32
C SER A 98 2.10 -8.88 -8.12
N ALA A 99 2.65 -9.77 -7.29
CA ALA A 99 3.41 -9.40 -6.08
C ALA A 99 4.59 -8.47 -6.36
N ASN A 100 5.29 -8.65 -7.49
CA ASN A 100 6.43 -7.82 -7.87
C ASN A 100 6.08 -6.74 -8.93
N GLY A 101 4.79 -6.56 -9.22
CA GLY A 101 4.32 -5.54 -10.16
C GLY A 101 4.09 -4.23 -9.44
N GLY A 102 4.11 -3.12 -10.18
CA GLY A 102 3.78 -1.82 -9.62
C GLY A 102 3.73 -0.71 -10.67
N LEU A 103 3.22 0.44 -10.26
CA LEU A 103 3.27 1.68 -11.03
C LEU A 103 4.69 2.26 -11.01
N SER A 104 4.97 3.14 -11.96
CA SER A 104 6.30 3.74 -12.13
C SER A 104 6.46 5.00 -11.27
N LEU A 105 7.71 5.42 -11.08
CA LEU A 105 8.00 6.71 -10.47
C LEU A 105 7.45 7.89 -11.32
N ASP A 106 7.33 7.73 -12.64
CA ASP A 106 6.73 8.72 -13.52
C ASP A 106 5.22 8.87 -13.28
N ASP A 107 4.52 7.78 -12.94
CA ASP A 107 3.10 7.83 -12.54
C ASP A 107 2.96 8.57 -11.20
N PHE A 108 3.88 8.35 -10.25
CA PHE A 108 3.92 9.07 -8.97
C PHE A 108 4.13 10.59 -9.17
N TYR A 109 5.02 10.97 -10.08
CA TYR A 109 5.28 12.37 -10.42
C TYR A 109 4.14 13.07 -11.16
N LYS A 110 3.05 12.38 -11.51
CA LYS A 110 1.83 13.05 -11.98
C LYS A 110 1.10 13.77 -10.84
N ILE A 111 1.24 13.27 -9.61
CA ILE A 111 0.56 13.82 -8.43
C ILE A 111 1.52 14.69 -7.61
N TYR A 112 2.78 14.28 -7.53
CA TYR A 112 3.75 14.84 -6.59
C TYR A 112 4.92 15.54 -7.27
N ASP A 113 5.30 16.70 -6.74
CA ASP A 113 6.56 17.38 -7.00
C ASP A 113 7.48 17.15 -5.80
N ALA A 114 8.22 16.04 -5.83
CA ALA A 114 9.07 15.60 -4.74
C ALA A 114 10.42 15.12 -5.26
N ASP A 115 11.50 15.40 -4.53
CA ASP A 115 12.81 14.83 -4.83
C ASP A 115 12.90 13.40 -4.26
N ILE A 116 12.82 12.40 -5.14
CA ILE A 116 12.87 10.97 -4.79
C ILE A 116 14.10 10.31 -5.42
N ASN A 117 14.86 9.56 -4.62
CA ASN A 117 15.97 8.71 -5.11
C ASN A 117 15.90 7.27 -4.62
N ARG A 118 14.90 6.94 -3.78
CA ARG A 118 14.57 5.58 -3.40
C ARG A 118 13.08 5.37 -3.53
N HIS A 119 12.69 4.40 -4.37
CA HIS A 119 11.32 3.99 -4.53
C HIS A 119 11.24 2.48 -4.75
N TYR A 120 10.08 1.91 -4.44
CA TYR A 120 9.71 0.56 -4.84
C TYR A 120 8.18 0.50 -4.91
N ALA A 121 7.70 -0.41 -5.73
CA ALA A 121 6.28 -0.67 -5.91
C ALA A 121 6.06 -2.18 -5.93
N GLU A 122 5.06 -2.64 -5.21
CA GLU A 122 4.73 -4.06 -5.07
C GLU A 122 3.21 -4.26 -4.96
N ASP A 123 2.79 -5.52 -4.96
CA ASP A 123 1.39 -5.90 -4.75
C ASP A 123 0.41 -5.27 -5.75
N MET A 124 0.78 -5.28 -7.04
CA MET A 124 -0.06 -4.72 -8.07
C MET A 124 -1.31 -5.57 -8.32
N ILE A 125 -2.47 -4.95 -8.14
CA ILE A 125 -3.78 -5.42 -8.59
C ILE A 125 -4.12 -4.67 -9.88
N TYR A 126 -4.51 -5.40 -10.93
CA TYR A 126 -4.80 -4.79 -12.22
C TYR A 126 -5.84 -5.58 -13.00
N GLY A 127 -6.50 -4.90 -13.93
CA GLY A 127 -7.46 -5.52 -14.82
C GLY A 127 -8.48 -4.51 -15.32
N GLN A 128 -9.64 -5.03 -15.65
CA GLN A 128 -10.75 -4.28 -16.19
C GLN A 128 -11.96 -4.53 -15.31
N ILE A 129 -12.57 -3.45 -14.82
CA ILE A 129 -13.91 -3.51 -14.24
C ILE A 129 -14.83 -2.85 -15.24
N ASP A 130 -15.83 -3.62 -15.68
CA ASP A 130 -16.74 -3.24 -16.74
C ASP A 130 -15.97 -2.86 -18.02
N GLU A 131 -15.81 -1.58 -18.32
CA GLU A 131 -15.01 -1.09 -19.46
C GLU A 131 -13.82 -0.20 -19.05
N THR A 132 -13.51 -0.08 -17.76
CA THR A 132 -12.42 0.78 -17.26
C THR A 132 -11.19 -0.05 -16.89
N GLN A 133 -10.09 0.18 -17.60
CA GLN A 133 -8.79 -0.40 -17.26
C GLN A 133 -8.19 0.32 -16.06
N PHE A 134 -7.63 -0.43 -15.11
CA PHE A 134 -6.95 0.15 -13.96
C PHE A 134 -5.81 -0.71 -13.44
N LYS A 135 -4.95 -0.07 -12.66
CA LYS A 135 -3.85 -0.65 -11.90
C LYS A 135 -3.79 0.05 -10.56
N LEU A 136 -3.59 -0.70 -9.49
CA LEU A 136 -3.30 -0.17 -8.17
C LEU A 136 -2.20 -1.01 -7.53
N CYS A 137 -1.32 -0.39 -6.77
CA CYS A 137 -0.23 -1.08 -6.10
C CYS A 137 0.13 -0.37 -4.79
N ASP A 138 0.86 -1.06 -3.93
CA ASP A 138 1.58 -0.40 -2.86
C ASP A 138 2.80 0.29 -3.44
N PHE A 139 3.00 1.53 -3.03
CA PHE A 139 4.04 2.40 -3.55
C PHE A 139 4.75 3.09 -2.39
N TYR A 140 6.07 3.03 -2.42
CA TYR A 140 6.94 3.70 -1.48
C TYR A 140 7.86 4.66 -2.21
N ALA A 141 7.96 5.89 -1.69
CA ALA A 141 8.88 6.90 -2.19
C ALA A 141 9.56 7.63 -1.03
N ALA A 142 10.89 7.72 -1.09
CA ALA A 142 11.70 8.40 -0.10
C ALA A 142 12.89 9.13 -0.72
N LYS A 143 13.36 10.14 0.01
CA LYS A 143 14.66 10.75 -0.20
C LYS A 143 15.66 10.17 0.79
N GLU A 144 16.70 9.54 0.28
CA GLU A 144 17.87 9.13 1.05
C GLU A 144 19.02 10.10 0.84
N VAL A 145 19.53 10.67 1.93
CA VAL A 145 20.72 11.51 1.92
C VAL A 145 21.83 10.77 2.67
N LYS A 146 22.90 10.43 1.96
CA LYS A 146 24.08 9.81 2.55
C LYS A 146 24.97 10.89 3.15
N GLY A 147 25.07 10.92 4.46
CA GLY A 147 26.10 11.67 5.18
C GLY A 147 27.36 10.82 5.38
N GLU A 148 28.39 11.43 5.98
CA GLU A 148 29.69 10.78 6.20
C GLU A 148 29.62 9.59 7.16
N LYS A 149 28.72 9.65 8.16
CA LYS A 149 28.57 8.63 9.22
C LYS A 149 27.22 7.92 9.25
N SER A 150 26.22 8.45 8.56
CA SER A 150 24.86 7.91 8.58
C SER A 150 24.11 8.23 7.29
N THR A 151 23.09 7.43 7.00
CA THR A 151 22.14 7.70 5.92
C THR A 151 20.82 8.16 6.55
N THR A 152 20.32 9.32 6.14
CA THR A 152 19.01 9.84 6.56
C THR A 152 18.00 9.49 5.49
N THR A 153 16.92 8.79 5.87
CA THR A 153 15.79 8.49 4.99
C THR A 153 14.59 9.34 5.38
N THR A 154 14.10 10.14 4.44
CA THR A 154 12.87 10.92 4.59
C THR A 154 11.78 10.32 3.72
N VAL A 155 10.79 9.66 4.34
CA VAL A 155 9.66 9.07 3.63
C VAL A 155 8.74 10.17 3.11
N LYS A 156 8.60 10.27 1.79
CA LYS A 156 7.74 11.24 1.12
C LYS A 156 6.34 10.68 0.87
N PHE A 157 6.25 9.38 0.60
CA PHE A 157 5.00 8.68 0.41
C PHE A 157 5.15 7.21 0.78
N GLN A 158 4.14 6.66 1.45
CA GLN A 158 4.00 5.23 1.62
C GLN A 158 2.51 4.89 1.73
N GLY A 159 2.01 4.12 0.77
CA GLY A 159 0.61 3.72 0.70
C GLY A 159 0.21 3.34 -0.71
N ILE A 160 -1.02 3.65 -1.10
CA ILE A 160 -1.62 3.10 -2.31
C ILE A 160 -1.54 4.12 -3.44
N LEU A 161 -1.01 3.69 -4.58
CA LEU A 161 -1.03 4.45 -5.83
C LEU A 161 -1.92 3.71 -6.83
N LEU A 162 -2.88 4.42 -7.40
CA LEU A 162 -3.84 3.92 -8.37
C LEU A 162 -3.76 4.74 -9.64
N LYS A 163 -3.85 4.04 -10.77
CA LYS A 163 -3.96 4.58 -12.12
C LYS A 163 -5.15 3.92 -12.79
N ALA A 164 -6.05 4.71 -13.35
CA ALA A 164 -7.18 4.20 -14.11
C ALA A 164 -7.42 5.02 -15.37
N GLU A 165 -8.05 4.39 -16.35
CA GLU A 165 -8.55 5.08 -17.54
C GLU A 165 -9.73 5.99 -17.16
N PHE A 166 -9.68 7.21 -17.66
CA PHE A 166 -10.76 8.17 -17.60
C PHE A 166 -11.28 8.37 -19.02
N LYS A 167 -12.39 7.72 -19.35
CA LYS A 167 -12.87 7.60 -20.75
C LYS A 167 -13.24 8.91 -21.43
N LYS A 168 -13.39 9.99 -20.68
CA LYS A 168 -13.64 11.32 -21.24
C LYS A 168 -12.29 11.96 -21.52
N GLU A 169 -12.02 12.29 -22.76
CA GLU A 169 -10.83 13.08 -23.08
C GLU A 169 -11.00 14.49 -22.51
N LEU A 170 -10.24 14.79 -21.46
CA LEU A 170 -10.22 16.11 -20.84
C LEU A 170 -9.17 16.97 -21.54
N ASN A 171 -9.61 18.10 -22.09
CA ASN A 171 -8.73 19.20 -22.52
C ASN A 171 -8.29 20.06 -21.32
N ALA A 172 -8.18 19.46 -20.14
CA ALA A 172 -7.85 20.13 -18.89
C ALA A 172 -7.08 19.19 -17.97
N THR A 173 -6.21 19.77 -17.15
CA THR A 173 -5.57 19.08 -16.03
C THR A 173 -6.26 19.52 -14.75
N ILE A 174 -6.65 18.57 -13.91
CA ILE A 174 -7.38 18.83 -12.67
C ILE A 174 -6.66 18.12 -11.53
N TYR A 175 -6.17 18.88 -10.55
CA TYR A 175 -5.56 18.38 -9.34
C TYR A 175 -6.53 18.49 -8.16
N VAL A 176 -6.73 17.38 -7.45
CA VAL A 176 -7.46 17.30 -6.17
C VAL A 176 -6.44 17.06 -5.06
N CYS A 177 -6.23 18.06 -4.22
CA CYS A 177 -5.18 18.06 -3.19
C CYS A 177 -5.80 17.97 -1.79
N ASP A 178 -5.46 16.95 -0.99
CA ASP A 178 -5.90 16.90 0.42
C ASP A 178 -5.31 18.08 1.18
N LYS A 179 -6.13 18.80 1.94
CA LYS A 179 -5.64 19.91 2.76
C LYS A 179 -4.71 19.48 3.89
N LYS A 180 -4.76 18.22 4.35
CA LYS A 180 -3.79 17.69 5.33
C LYS A 180 -2.40 17.49 4.73
N ARG A 181 -2.29 17.41 3.40
CA ARG A 181 -1.00 17.28 2.72
C ARG A 181 -0.56 18.66 2.23
N THR A 182 0.34 19.27 3.00
CA THR A 182 0.73 20.67 2.83
C THR A 182 1.96 20.87 1.96
N SER A 183 2.66 19.80 1.57
CA SER A 183 3.87 19.87 0.75
C SER A 183 3.91 18.77 -0.32
N ASP A 184 4.69 19.05 -1.36
CA ASP A 184 5.08 18.12 -2.42
C ASP A 184 3.95 17.69 -3.37
N LEU A 185 2.74 18.27 -3.28
CA LEU A 185 1.67 18.07 -4.26
C LEU A 185 1.82 19.08 -5.40
N ILE A 186 1.59 18.63 -6.63
CA ILE A 186 1.44 19.53 -7.77
C ILE A 186 0.09 20.24 -7.63
N SER A 187 0.09 21.56 -7.77
CA SER A 187 -1.11 22.40 -7.69
C SER A 187 -1.05 23.50 -8.74
N GLU A 188 -1.23 23.11 -10.00
CA GLU A 188 -1.20 24.03 -11.15
C GLU A 188 -2.60 24.44 -11.61
N GLY A 189 -2.70 25.65 -12.14
CA GLY A 189 -3.95 26.23 -12.61
C GLY A 189 -4.68 27.05 -11.55
N GLU A 190 -5.93 27.38 -11.83
CA GLU A 190 -6.76 28.20 -10.95
C GLU A 190 -7.45 27.35 -9.88
N LEU A 191 -7.66 27.93 -8.70
CA LEU A 191 -8.44 27.29 -7.65
C LEU A 191 -9.93 27.28 -8.02
N ALA A 192 -10.53 26.09 -8.03
CA ALA A 192 -11.95 25.89 -8.32
C ALA A 192 -12.69 25.40 -7.07
N THR A 193 -13.73 26.14 -6.66
CA THR A 193 -14.67 25.68 -5.64
C THR A 193 -15.71 24.78 -6.29
N MET A 194 -15.85 23.55 -5.77
CA MET A 194 -16.80 22.56 -6.28
C MET A 194 -18.18 22.72 -5.63
N ASP A 195 -19.21 22.07 -6.19
CA ASP A 195 -20.59 22.09 -5.71
C ASP A 195 -20.87 21.14 -4.53
N ASN A 196 -19.84 20.51 -3.96
CA ASN A 196 -19.93 19.67 -2.77
C ASN A 196 -19.17 20.30 -1.57
N PRO A 197 -19.87 20.85 -0.57
CA PRO A 197 -19.23 21.49 0.59
C PRO A 197 -18.32 20.55 1.39
N LYS A 198 -18.72 19.29 1.63
CA LYS A 198 -17.92 18.30 2.37
C LYS A 198 -16.62 17.98 1.65
N PHE A 199 -16.67 17.88 0.33
CA PHE A 199 -15.47 17.72 -0.49
C PHE A 199 -14.55 18.95 -0.34
N ASN A 200 -15.10 20.15 -0.49
CA ASN A 200 -14.34 21.39 -0.34
C ASN A 200 -13.78 21.61 1.07
N GLU A 201 -14.33 20.97 2.11
CA GLU A 201 -13.74 20.99 3.46
C GLU A 201 -12.42 20.24 3.49
N LEU A 202 -12.33 19.09 2.80
CA LEU A 202 -11.19 18.18 2.83
C LEU A 202 -10.14 18.47 1.75
N PHE A 203 -10.57 18.95 0.57
CA PHE A 203 -9.71 19.08 -0.61
C PHE A 203 -9.65 20.52 -1.12
N LYS A 204 -8.59 20.82 -1.86
CA LYS A 204 -8.50 21.95 -2.77
C LYS A 204 -8.43 21.43 -4.20
N THR A 205 -9.19 22.02 -5.11
CA THR A 205 -9.17 21.67 -6.53
C THR A 205 -8.44 22.75 -7.31
N TYR A 206 -7.37 22.39 -8.02
CA TYR A 206 -6.68 23.25 -8.97
C TYR A 206 -6.93 22.74 -10.39
N THR A 207 -7.21 23.63 -11.33
CA THR A 207 -7.55 23.21 -12.70
C THR A 207 -7.16 24.25 -13.74
N THR A 208 -6.84 23.80 -14.95
CA THR A 208 -6.68 24.67 -16.12
C THR A 208 -8.01 25.11 -16.74
N ASP A 209 -9.11 24.43 -16.41
CA ASP A 209 -10.47 24.74 -16.86
C ASP A 209 -11.50 24.34 -15.78
N GLN A 210 -12.21 25.32 -15.23
CA GLN A 210 -13.19 25.05 -14.17
C GLN A 210 -14.49 24.39 -14.66
N ILE A 211 -14.84 24.54 -15.93
CA ILE A 211 -16.00 23.86 -16.53
C ILE A 211 -15.67 22.38 -16.67
N ALA A 212 -14.49 22.07 -17.23
CA ALA A 212 -14.00 20.70 -17.33
C ALA A 212 -13.87 20.04 -15.95
N ALA A 213 -13.41 20.78 -14.93
CA ALA A 213 -13.34 20.27 -13.55
C ALA A 213 -14.70 19.83 -13.00
N ARG A 214 -15.75 20.65 -13.18
CA ARG A 214 -17.12 20.30 -12.74
C ARG A 214 -17.72 19.14 -13.53
N TYR A 215 -17.26 18.93 -14.75
CA TYR A 215 -17.66 17.78 -15.57
C TYR A 215 -16.96 16.49 -15.16
N ALA A 216 -15.68 16.58 -14.78
CA ALA A 216 -14.89 15.42 -14.35
C ALA A 216 -15.22 14.99 -12.91
N LEU A 217 -15.28 15.95 -11.99
CA LEU A 217 -15.59 15.75 -10.57
C LEU A 217 -17.10 15.81 -10.34
N THR A 218 -17.81 14.77 -10.76
CA THR A 218 -19.24 14.66 -10.52
C THR A 218 -19.57 14.56 -9.03
N PRO A 219 -20.80 14.91 -8.59
CA PRO A 219 -21.21 14.81 -7.19
C PRO A 219 -20.87 13.46 -6.55
N LYS A 220 -21.15 12.36 -7.26
CA LYS A 220 -20.86 10.99 -6.82
C LYS A 220 -19.36 10.74 -6.66
N LEU A 221 -18.53 11.14 -7.63
CA LEU A 221 -17.09 10.97 -7.54
C LEU A 221 -16.50 11.75 -6.35
N MET A 222 -16.95 12.99 -6.12
CA MET A 222 -16.54 13.79 -4.96
C MET A 222 -16.95 13.15 -3.63
N GLU A 223 -18.16 12.58 -3.54
CA GLU A 223 -18.62 11.84 -2.36
C GLU A 223 -17.75 10.62 -2.10
N ASN A 224 -17.38 9.87 -3.14
CA ASN A 224 -16.56 8.67 -3.01
C ASN A 224 -15.13 8.98 -2.59
N LEU A 225 -14.49 10.00 -3.19
CA LEU A 225 -13.17 10.46 -2.77
C LEU A 225 -13.20 10.91 -1.30
N THR A 226 -14.27 11.61 -0.89
CA THR A 226 -14.49 12.03 0.51
C THR A 226 -14.67 10.83 1.45
N ALA A 227 -15.47 9.84 1.05
CA ALA A 227 -15.72 8.62 1.81
C ALA A 227 -14.43 7.80 1.98
N LEU A 228 -13.65 7.64 0.90
CA LEU A 228 -12.41 6.90 0.89
C LEU A 228 -11.36 7.52 1.82
N ARG A 229 -11.16 8.83 1.67
CA ARG A 229 -10.28 9.62 2.54
C ARG A 229 -10.68 9.45 4.00
N THR A 230 -11.98 9.53 4.31
CA THR A 230 -12.50 9.38 5.67
C THR A 230 -12.31 7.96 6.21
N LYS A 231 -12.59 6.93 5.39
CA LYS A 231 -12.48 5.52 5.75
C LYS A 231 -11.04 5.13 6.08
N PHE A 232 -10.08 5.51 5.23
CA PHE A 232 -8.66 5.26 5.50
C PHE A 232 -8.07 6.21 6.55
N ASN A 233 -8.77 7.30 6.86
CA ASN A 233 -8.29 8.38 7.73
C ASN A 233 -6.87 8.85 7.33
N ALA A 234 -6.61 8.93 6.03
CA ALA A 234 -5.32 9.24 5.45
C ALA A 234 -5.46 10.32 4.36
N PRO A 235 -4.42 11.13 4.09
CA PRO A 235 -4.45 12.09 3.01
C PRO A 235 -4.66 11.41 1.65
N LEU A 236 -5.63 11.91 0.88
CA LEU A 236 -5.95 11.43 -0.46
C LEU A 236 -5.72 12.52 -1.49
N SER A 237 -5.02 12.24 -2.58
CA SER A 237 -4.85 13.21 -3.67
C SER A 237 -5.07 12.54 -5.01
N ALA A 238 -5.54 13.29 -5.99
CA ALA A 238 -5.81 12.76 -7.32
C ALA A 238 -5.47 13.79 -8.40
N VAL A 239 -5.15 13.31 -9.60
CA VAL A 239 -5.00 14.14 -10.78
C VAL A 239 -5.73 13.50 -11.95
N PHE A 240 -6.46 14.32 -12.70
CA PHE A 240 -7.01 13.96 -14.00
C PHE A 240 -6.11 14.59 -15.05
N LEU A 241 -5.59 13.76 -15.95
CA LEU A 241 -4.71 14.19 -17.02
C LEU A 241 -5.14 13.47 -18.31
N LYS A 242 -5.65 14.23 -19.28
CA LYS A 242 -6.17 13.70 -20.55
C LYS A 242 -7.27 12.64 -20.32
N ASN A 243 -6.96 11.38 -20.60
CA ASN A 243 -7.84 10.22 -20.47
C ASN A 243 -7.40 9.29 -19.32
N GLU A 244 -6.65 9.81 -18.35
CA GLU A 244 -6.18 9.04 -17.19
C GLU A 244 -6.52 9.78 -15.89
N ILE A 245 -6.79 9.00 -14.85
CA ILE A 245 -6.85 9.47 -13.47
C ILE A 245 -5.81 8.73 -12.64
N PHE A 246 -5.09 9.47 -11.81
CA PHE A 246 -4.19 8.94 -10.81
C PHE A 246 -4.72 9.31 -9.43
N ILE A 247 -4.69 8.38 -8.49
CA ILE A 247 -5.12 8.59 -7.10
C ILE A 247 -4.03 8.05 -6.18
N ALA A 248 -3.69 8.81 -5.14
CA ALA A 248 -2.72 8.44 -4.12
C ALA A 248 -3.34 8.56 -2.72
N ILE A 249 -3.16 7.53 -1.91
CA ILE A 249 -3.62 7.48 -0.50
C ILE A 249 -2.39 7.24 0.38
N ASP A 250 -2.00 8.25 1.17
CA ASP A 250 -0.77 8.23 1.96
C ASP A 250 -0.99 7.63 3.35
N LEU A 251 -0.96 6.30 3.43
CA LEU A 251 -1.25 5.54 4.65
C LEU A 251 -0.11 5.55 5.69
N ARG A 252 1.11 5.92 5.28
CA ARG A 252 2.35 5.85 6.09
C ARG A 252 2.66 4.46 6.62
N LYS A 253 2.20 3.43 5.90
CA LYS A 253 2.41 2.02 6.18
C LYS A 253 2.20 1.19 4.92
N ASP A 254 2.69 -0.04 4.95
CA ASP A 254 2.34 -1.07 3.98
C ASP A 254 0.84 -1.39 4.07
N SER A 255 0.17 -1.52 2.93
CA SER A 255 -1.28 -1.64 2.85
C SER A 255 -1.73 -3.09 2.66
N PHE A 256 -0.85 -3.95 2.15
CA PHE A 256 -1.21 -5.29 1.69
C PHE A 256 -0.55 -6.42 2.49
N GLU A 257 0.20 -6.10 3.55
CA GLU A 257 0.76 -7.09 4.48
C GLU A 257 -0.09 -7.37 5.75
N PRO A 258 -0.16 -8.64 6.21
CA PRO A 258 -0.82 -8.99 7.46
C PRO A 258 0.07 -8.65 8.68
N ASP A 259 -0.55 -8.22 9.79
CA ASP A 259 0.16 -8.11 11.06
C ASP A 259 0.41 -9.50 11.66
N LEU A 260 1.63 -10.03 11.46
CA LEU A 260 2.03 -11.36 11.95
C LEU A 260 2.00 -11.52 13.47
N LYS A 261 1.82 -10.43 14.24
CA LYS A 261 1.63 -10.49 15.69
C LYS A 261 0.22 -10.91 16.08
N LYS A 262 -0.76 -10.73 15.19
CA LYS A 262 -2.16 -11.12 15.38
C LYS A 262 -2.42 -12.48 14.71
N PRO A 263 -3.45 -13.24 15.15
CA PRO A 263 -3.88 -14.45 14.44
C PRO A 263 -4.41 -14.12 13.04
N ILE A 264 -3.99 -14.87 12.03
CA ILE A 264 -4.43 -14.72 10.63
C ILE A 264 -5.90 -15.15 10.48
N ASN A 265 -6.32 -16.16 11.24
CA ASN A 265 -7.70 -16.63 11.27
C ASN A 265 -8.66 -15.70 12.06
N SER A 266 -8.14 -14.76 12.86
CA SER A 266 -8.94 -13.73 13.53
C SER A 266 -8.97 -12.42 12.73
N ASN A 267 -9.66 -12.46 11.59
CA ASN A 267 -10.78 -11.59 11.23
C ASN A 267 -10.70 -10.04 11.26
N GLU A 268 -9.55 -9.38 11.41
CA GLU A 268 -9.47 -7.91 11.22
C GLU A 268 -8.58 -7.52 10.04
N SER A 269 -7.34 -8.03 9.97
CA SER A 269 -6.41 -7.67 8.87
C SER A 269 -6.87 -8.19 7.51
N VAL A 270 -7.33 -9.45 7.44
CA VAL A 270 -7.86 -10.04 6.20
C VAL A 270 -9.18 -9.37 5.80
N GLN A 271 -10.04 -9.04 6.77
CA GLN A 271 -11.28 -8.32 6.49
C GLN A 271 -11.02 -6.89 6.02
N ASN A 272 -10.08 -6.16 6.63
CA ASN A 272 -9.68 -4.83 6.19
C ASN A 272 -9.06 -4.88 4.78
N TYR A 273 -8.34 -5.95 4.46
CA TYR A 273 -7.81 -6.19 3.12
C TYR A 273 -8.94 -6.38 2.10
N ILE A 274 -9.86 -7.31 2.36
CA ILE A 274 -11.02 -7.58 1.50
C ILE A 274 -11.86 -6.30 1.31
N ALA A 275 -12.15 -5.61 2.42
CA ALA A 275 -12.90 -4.37 2.40
C ALA A 275 -12.17 -3.29 1.59
N GLY A 276 -10.84 -3.18 1.71
CA GLY A 276 -10.03 -2.26 0.93
C GLY A 276 -10.10 -2.55 -0.57
N VAL A 277 -9.92 -3.82 -0.99
CA VAL A 277 -10.06 -4.21 -2.40
C VAL A 277 -11.46 -3.89 -2.92
N SER A 278 -12.51 -4.17 -2.14
CA SER A 278 -13.89 -3.84 -2.50
C SER A 278 -14.10 -2.33 -2.67
N ASP A 279 -13.53 -1.50 -1.80
CA ASP A 279 -13.61 -0.03 -1.94
C ASP A 279 -12.95 0.47 -3.22
N PHE A 280 -11.79 -0.10 -3.58
CA PHE A 280 -11.12 0.25 -4.83
C PHE A 280 -11.94 -0.16 -6.05
N VAL A 281 -12.55 -1.35 -6.00
CA VAL A 281 -13.48 -1.81 -7.04
C VAL A 281 -14.65 -0.84 -7.18
N GLU A 282 -15.25 -0.39 -6.07
CA GLU A 282 -16.33 0.60 -6.09
C GLU A 282 -15.89 1.94 -6.71
N ILE A 283 -14.69 2.43 -6.38
CA ILE A 283 -14.16 3.65 -7.01
C ILE A 283 -13.98 3.50 -8.51
N VAL A 284 -13.42 2.37 -8.96
CA VAL A 284 -13.25 2.12 -10.40
C VAL A 284 -14.61 2.02 -11.11
N ARG A 285 -15.62 1.42 -10.47
CA ARG A 285 -17.01 1.44 -10.98
C ARG A 285 -17.57 2.85 -11.04
N ASP A 286 -17.33 3.68 -10.03
CA ASP A 286 -17.81 5.06 -10.02
C ASP A 286 -17.11 5.94 -11.06
N LEU A 287 -15.84 5.67 -11.39
CA LEU A 287 -15.17 6.28 -12.54
C LEU A 287 -15.89 5.92 -13.85
N GLU A 288 -16.49 4.73 -13.93
CA GLU A 288 -17.30 4.29 -15.08
C GLU A 288 -18.72 4.89 -15.09
N LEU A 289 -19.38 5.04 -13.95
CA LEU A 289 -20.76 5.56 -13.85
C LEU A 289 -20.92 6.99 -14.42
N ASN A 290 -19.82 7.68 -14.69
CA ASN A 290 -19.77 8.89 -15.50
C ASN A 290 -20.18 8.71 -16.99
N LYS A 291 -20.54 7.50 -17.43
CA LYS A 291 -21.05 7.16 -18.78
C LYS A 291 -22.57 7.34 -18.95
N ASN A 292 -23.38 7.09 -17.92
CA ASN A 292 -24.82 6.81 -18.12
C ASN A 292 -25.77 8.01 -17.99
N ILE A 293 -25.26 9.24 -17.81
CA ILE A 293 -26.15 10.42 -17.75
C ILE A 293 -26.55 10.88 -19.17
N TRP A 294 -25.83 10.47 -20.22
CA TRP A 294 -26.09 10.95 -21.59
C TRP A 294 -25.70 9.91 -22.65
N LYS A 295 -26.45 8.81 -22.76
CA LYS A 295 -26.68 8.24 -24.10
C LYS A 295 -27.79 9.10 -24.72
N SER A 296 -27.40 10.06 -25.57
CA SER A 296 -28.29 10.55 -26.61
C SER A 296 -28.33 9.54 -27.75
#